data_AF-A0AA96RYH4-F1
#
_entry.id   AF-A0AA96RYH4-F1
#
_cell.length_a   1.000
_cell.length_b   1.000
_cell.length_c   1.000
_cell.angle_alpha   90.00
_cell.angle_beta   90.00
_cell.angle_gamma   90.00
#
_symmetry.space_group_name_H-M   'P 1'
#
loop_
_entity.id
_entity.type
_entity.pdbx_description
1 polymer ?
#
loop_
_entity_poly.entity_id
_entity_poly.type
_entity_poly.pdbx_seq_one_letter_code
_entity_poly.pdbx_strand_id
1 'polypeptide(L)'
;MKDTGMIRSLDSLGRIVVPVEIRMTRNIDIGDPIEFFILNEEIIVLRKYTSTECTFCRSLDQVTYYKDQFICKACLQELGDPGRGSEETAAASIAAAEKDTEPVRGGRRSKTEEMSQRLVKAMEEHPYANQKELAEVLGISQARVSQLKRKLSSPGRVTQ
;
A
#
# COMPACT_ATOMS: atom_id res chain seq x y z
N MET A 1 0.76 -26.80 30.11
CA MET A 1 1.63 -26.57 28.94
C MET A 1 2.28 -27.91 28.60
N LYS A 2 2.29 -28.33 27.33
CA LYS A 2 3.06 -29.52 26.95
C LYS A 2 4.47 -29.02 26.68
N ASP A 3 5.39 -29.28 27.60
CA ASP A 3 6.80 -28.94 27.44
C ASP A 3 7.39 -29.83 26.36
N THR A 4 7.30 -29.41 25.10
CA THR A 4 8.09 -29.98 24.02
C THR A 4 9.53 -29.51 24.23
N GLY A 5 10.22 -30.12 25.20
CA GLY A 5 11.63 -29.88 25.50
C GLY A 5 12.48 -30.29 24.30
N MET A 6 12.61 -29.40 23.33
CA MET A 6 13.44 -29.60 22.14
C MET A 6 14.54 -28.55 22.13
N ILE A 7 15.78 -29.02 22.06
CA ILE A 7 16.97 -28.16 22.01
C ILE A 7 17.43 -28.06 20.56
N ARG A 8 17.69 -26.83 20.10
CA ARG A 8 18.28 -26.55 18.79
C ARG A 8 19.43 -25.56 18.95
N SER A 9 20.55 -25.88 18.33
CA SER A 9 21.70 -24.98 18.25
C SER A 9 21.42 -23.86 17.25
N LEU A 10 22.08 -22.72 17.46
CA LEU A 10 22.12 -21.66 16.47
C LEU A 10 22.93 -22.10 15.25
N ASP A 11 22.52 -21.62 14.09
CA ASP A 11 23.34 -21.71 12.88
C ASP A 11 24.57 -20.77 13.00
N SER A 12 25.55 -20.97 12.13
CA SER A 12 26.76 -20.16 11.93
C SER A 12 26.52 -18.65 11.86
N LEU A 13 25.32 -18.22 11.44
CA LEU A 13 24.92 -16.81 11.33
C LEU A 13 24.09 -16.30 12.52
N GLY A 14 23.90 -17.11 13.57
CA GLY A 14 23.07 -16.75 14.73
C GLY A 14 21.56 -16.85 14.48
N ARG A 15 21.13 -17.59 13.46
CA ARG A 15 19.71 -17.84 13.16
C ARG A 15 19.15 -19.00 13.99
N ILE A 16 17.90 -18.89 14.42
CA ILE A 16 17.14 -19.98 15.07
C ILE A 16 16.28 -20.66 14.01
N VAL A 17 16.38 -21.99 13.91
CA VAL A 17 15.52 -22.79 13.02
C VAL A 17 14.27 -23.21 13.78
N VAL A 18 13.10 -22.84 13.26
CA VAL A 18 11.80 -23.28 13.79
C VAL A 18 11.47 -24.68 13.23
N PRO A 19 11.35 -25.71 14.07
CA PRO A 19 10.99 -27.07 13.64
C PRO A 19 9.66 -27.11 12.87
N VAL A 20 9.53 -28.10 11.97
CA VAL A 20 8.35 -28.23 11.10
C VAL A 20 7.06 -28.44 11.89
N GLU A 21 7.14 -29.12 13.03
CA GLU A 21 6.01 -29.40 13.91
C GLU A 21 5.42 -28.12 14.51
N ILE A 22 6.30 -27.20 14.94
CA ILE A 22 5.89 -25.90 15.47
C ILE A 22 5.32 -25.04 14.35
N ARG A 23 5.95 -25.05 13.17
CA ARG A 23 5.45 -24.32 12.00
C ARG A 23 4.05 -24.76 11.58
N MET A 24 3.81 -26.07 11.50
CA MET A 24 2.49 -26.62 11.16
C MET A 24 1.44 -26.30 12.23
N THR A 25 1.78 -26.47 13.52
CA THR A 25 0.84 -26.23 14.62
C THR A 25 0.50 -24.74 14.79
N ARG A 26 1.45 -23.85 14.49
CA ARG A 26 1.28 -22.38 14.57
C ARG A 26 0.97 -21.73 13.23
N ASN A 27 0.78 -22.53 12.18
CA ASN A 27 0.48 -22.09 10.82
C ASN A 27 1.44 -20.99 10.31
N ILE A 28 2.75 -21.19 10.52
CA ILE A 28 3.83 -20.29 10.12
C ILE A 28 4.44 -20.82 8.82
N ASP A 29 4.28 -20.06 7.74
CA ASP A 29 4.82 -20.40 6.43
C ASP A 29 6.15 -19.70 6.14
N ILE A 30 6.83 -20.14 5.09
CA ILE A 30 8.11 -19.54 4.68
C ILE A 30 7.86 -18.11 4.21
N GLY A 31 8.54 -17.15 4.84
CA GLY A 31 8.38 -15.72 4.55
C GLY A 31 7.37 -15.01 5.46
N ASP A 32 6.65 -15.73 6.33
CA ASP A 32 5.75 -15.11 7.29
C ASP A 32 6.54 -14.25 8.30
N PRO A 33 6.09 -13.00 8.56
CA PRO A 33 6.66 -12.17 9.60
C PRO A 33 6.37 -12.75 10.99
N ILE A 34 7.36 -12.71 11.88
CA ILE A 34 7.28 -13.18 13.27
C ILE A 34 7.68 -12.03 14.20
N GLU A 35 6.89 -11.81 15.24
CA GLU A 35 7.20 -10.89 16.33
C GLU A 35 8.00 -11.59 17.42
N PHE A 36 9.00 -10.87 17.92
CA PHE A 36 9.82 -11.28 19.06
C PHE A 36 9.42 -10.44 20.26
N PHE A 37 9.10 -11.12 21.36
CA PHE A 37 8.85 -10.51 22.66
C PHE A 37 9.85 -11.06 23.67
N ILE A 38 10.31 -10.18 24.57
CA ILE A 38 11.16 -10.56 25.70
C ILE A 38 10.27 -10.49 26.93
N LEU A 39 10.00 -11.63 27.56
CA LEU A 39 9.18 -11.67 28.76
C LEU A 39 10.03 -11.35 30.01
N ASN A 40 11.25 -11.89 30.04
CA ASN A 40 12.28 -11.64 31.04
C ASN A 40 13.66 -11.96 30.42
N GLU A 41 14.74 -11.89 31.22
CA GLU A 41 16.12 -12.11 30.75
C GLU A 41 16.38 -13.49 30.14
N GLU A 42 15.55 -14.49 30.47
CA GLU A 42 15.75 -15.89 30.07
C GLU A 42 14.76 -16.36 28.99
N ILE A 43 13.63 -15.66 28.82
CA ILE A 43 12.50 -16.13 28.01
C ILE A 43 12.22 -15.18 26.84
N ILE A 44 12.43 -15.71 25.64
CA ILE A 44 11.99 -15.11 24.37
C ILE A 44 10.70 -15.80 23.92
N VAL A 45 9.69 -15.00 23.61
CA VAL A 45 8.39 -15.45 23.10
C VAL A 45 8.27 -15.06 21.63
N LEU A 46 7.90 -16.03 20.80
CA LEU A 46 7.70 -15.86 19.36
C LEU A 46 6.20 -15.88 19.07
N ARG A 47 5.70 -14.89 18.31
CA ARG A 47 4.31 -14.84 17.87
C ARG A 47 4.25 -14.59 16.36
N LYS A 48 3.30 -15.24 15.67
CA LYS A 48 3.00 -14.89 14.27
C LYS A 48 2.60 -13.42 14.24
N TYR A 49 3.27 -12.62 13.40
CA TYR A 49 2.90 -11.21 13.22
C TYR A 49 1.51 -11.17 12.60
N THR A 50 0.57 -10.63 13.33
CA THR A 50 -0.73 -10.26 12.78
C THR A 50 -0.69 -8.76 12.60
N SER A 51 -0.65 -8.34 11.33
CA SER A 51 -0.74 -6.92 11.01
C SER A 51 -1.98 -6.33 11.66
N THR A 52 -1.82 -5.24 12.39
CA THR A 52 -2.96 -4.47 12.94
C THR A 52 -3.70 -3.70 11.84
N GLU A 53 -3.19 -3.74 10.61
CA GLU A 53 -3.78 -3.09 9.46
C GLU A 53 -5.04 -3.78 8.96
N CYS A 54 -5.92 -3.00 8.33
CA CYS A 54 -7.11 -3.52 7.70
C CYS A 54 -6.75 -4.53 6.60
N THR A 55 -7.36 -5.71 6.64
CA THR A 55 -7.11 -6.81 5.68
C THR A 55 -7.36 -6.39 4.23
N PHE A 56 -8.24 -5.43 3.99
CA PHE A 56 -8.62 -4.98 2.64
C PHE A 56 -7.79 -3.81 2.12
N CYS A 57 -7.63 -2.75 2.94
CA CYS A 57 -7.00 -1.50 2.49
C CYS A 57 -5.63 -1.23 3.12
N ARG A 58 -5.18 -2.09 4.05
CA ARG A 58 -3.94 -1.93 4.82
C ARG A 58 -3.83 -0.60 5.59
N SER A 59 -4.98 0.01 5.90
CA SER A 59 -5.03 1.18 6.76
C SER A 59 -4.93 0.78 8.22
N LEU A 60 -4.23 1.61 9.01
CA LEU A 60 -4.17 1.53 10.47
C LEU A 60 -5.23 2.41 11.15
N ASP A 61 -6.02 3.16 10.38
CA ASP A 61 -7.01 4.09 10.92
C ASP A 61 -8.31 3.35 11.29
N GLN A 62 -8.67 3.44 12.57
CA GLN A 62 -9.96 2.93 13.11
C GLN A 62 -10.24 1.45 12.78
N VAL A 63 -9.20 0.62 12.87
CA VAL A 63 -9.25 -0.83 12.70
C VAL A 63 -9.94 -1.49 13.89
N THR A 64 -10.91 -2.35 13.58
CA THR A 64 -11.67 -3.15 14.54
C THR A 64 -11.34 -4.62 14.31
N TYR A 65 -11.24 -5.41 15.38
CA TYR A 65 -11.00 -6.85 15.29
C TYR A 65 -12.31 -7.60 15.10
N TYR A 66 -12.42 -8.41 14.04
CA TYR A 66 -13.57 -9.24 13.74
C TYR A 66 -13.13 -10.56 13.08
N LYS A 67 -13.54 -11.70 13.67
CA LYS A 67 -13.24 -13.06 13.16
C LYS A 67 -11.77 -13.25 12.75
N ASP A 68 -10.85 -12.92 13.66
CA ASP A 68 -9.40 -13.06 13.47
C ASP A 68 -8.78 -12.17 12.39
N GLN A 69 -9.51 -11.13 11.96
CA GLN A 69 -9.03 -10.13 11.02
C GLN A 69 -9.24 -8.72 11.57
N PHE A 70 -8.30 -7.83 11.25
CA PHE A 70 -8.48 -6.40 11.47
C PHE A 70 -9.15 -5.78 10.24
N ILE A 71 -10.20 -4.99 10.46
CA ILE A 71 -10.99 -4.33 9.41
C ILE A 71 -11.25 -2.88 9.85
N CYS A 72 -10.87 -1.90 9.03
CA CYS A 72 -11.17 -0.49 9.32
C CYS A 72 -12.66 -0.19 9.11
N LYS A 73 -13.17 0.86 9.77
CA LYS A 73 -14.58 1.26 9.63
C LYS A 73 -15.00 1.53 8.18
N ALA A 74 -14.11 2.08 7.35
CA ALA A 74 -14.38 2.32 5.94
C ALA A 74 -14.69 1.00 5.20
N CYS A 75 -13.82 0.00 5.33
CA CYS A 75 -14.05 -1.31 4.72
C CYS A 75 -15.23 -2.05 5.36
N LEU A 76 -15.50 -1.86 6.65
CA LEU A 76 -16.67 -2.43 7.30
C LEU A 76 -17.99 -1.84 6.74
N GLN A 77 -18.01 -0.54 6.44
CA GLN A 77 -19.16 0.13 5.82
C GLN A 77 -19.37 -0.34 4.37
N GLU A 78 -18.31 -0.47 3.58
CA GLU A 78 -18.38 -1.03 2.21
C GLU A 78 -18.92 -2.47 2.19
N LEU A 79 -18.57 -3.29 3.19
CA LEU A 79 -19.08 -4.66 3.32
C LEU A 79 -20.57 -4.71 3.72
N GLY A 80 -21.05 -3.70 4.45
CA GLY A 80 -22.44 -3.62 4.89
C GLY A 80 -23.42 -3.18 3.80
N ASP A 81 -22.97 -2.37 2.85
CA ASP A 81 -23.79 -1.90 1.72
C ASP A 81 -22.93 -1.74 0.45
N PRO A 82 -22.81 -2.80 -0.38
CA PRO A 82 -21.98 -2.78 -1.59
C PRO A 82 -22.52 -1.86 -2.70
N GLY A 83 -23.65 -1.18 -2.50
CA GLY A 83 -24.29 -0.30 -3.47
C GLY A 83 -23.91 1.19 -3.39
N ARG A 84 -23.19 1.62 -2.34
CA ARG A 84 -22.83 3.04 -2.16
C ARG A 84 -21.42 3.31 -2.67
N GLY A 85 -21.30 3.51 -3.98
CA GLY A 85 -20.08 4.00 -4.59
C GLY A 85 -19.70 5.38 -4.08
N SER A 86 -18.44 5.50 -3.64
CA SER A 86 -17.60 6.70 -3.62
C SER A 86 -18.20 7.96 -3.02
N GLU A 87 -17.96 8.20 -1.73
CA GLU A 87 -17.47 9.46 -1.16
C GLU A 87 -17.39 9.29 0.37
N GLU A 88 -16.34 9.83 0.98
CA GLU A 88 -16.16 9.95 2.44
C GLU A 88 -15.77 8.69 3.24
N THR A 89 -14.48 8.38 3.27
CA THR A 89 -13.80 8.03 4.54
C THR A 89 -12.29 8.30 4.41
N ALA A 90 -11.96 9.58 4.27
CA ALA A 90 -10.60 10.10 4.45
C ALA A 90 -10.64 11.21 5.51
N ALA A 91 -11.03 10.87 6.73
CA ALA A 91 -11.02 11.79 7.86
C ALA A 91 -10.67 11.03 9.15
N ALA A 92 -9.38 10.74 9.34
CA ALA A 92 -8.72 10.73 10.65
C ALA A 92 -7.27 10.22 10.55
N SER A 93 -6.35 11.11 10.18
CA SER A 93 -5.14 11.43 10.96
C SER A 93 -4.06 12.06 10.07
N ILE A 94 -3.82 13.35 10.27
CA ILE A 94 -2.51 14.02 10.34
C ILE A 94 -2.85 15.48 10.68
N ALA A 95 -2.58 15.85 11.93
CA ALA A 95 -2.49 17.24 12.36
C ALA A 95 -1.06 17.46 12.84
N ALA A 96 -0.23 18.05 11.98
CA ALA A 96 0.72 19.11 12.33
C ALA A 96 1.54 19.51 11.09
N ALA A 97 1.61 20.82 10.86
CA ALA A 97 2.41 21.57 9.89
C ALA A 97 1.77 21.84 8.50
N GLU A 98 1.45 23.11 8.33
CA GLU A 98 0.66 23.76 7.27
C GLU A 98 1.42 23.91 5.94
N LYS A 99 0.71 23.78 4.82
CA LYS A 99 0.44 24.87 3.85
C LYS A 99 -0.29 24.36 2.61
N ASP A 100 -1.39 25.05 2.31
CA ASP A 100 -2.07 25.27 1.04
C ASP A 100 -2.41 24.12 0.09
N THR A 101 -3.69 24.14 -0.28
CA THR A 101 -4.37 23.56 -1.45
C THR A 101 -4.61 22.04 -1.48
N GLU A 102 -5.91 21.71 -1.57
CA GLU A 102 -6.51 20.38 -1.72
C GLU A 102 -5.85 19.55 -2.83
N PRO A 103 -5.94 18.20 -2.77
CA PRO A 103 -7.00 17.59 -3.58
C PRO A 103 -7.65 16.31 -3.03
N VAL A 104 -8.94 16.22 -3.37
CA VAL A 104 -9.86 15.08 -3.32
C VAL A 104 -9.30 13.83 -4.01
N ARG A 105 -9.53 12.66 -3.39
CA ARG A 105 -9.09 11.34 -3.87
C ARG A 105 -10.18 10.65 -4.70
N GLY A 106 -10.00 10.62 -6.02
CA GLY A 106 -10.67 9.70 -6.94
C GLY A 106 -9.72 9.27 -8.06
N GLY A 107 -9.63 7.96 -8.32
CA GLY A 107 -9.16 7.36 -9.58
C GLY A 107 -7.66 7.49 -9.94
N ARG A 108 -6.88 6.39 -9.80
CA ARG A 108 -5.55 6.29 -10.45
C ARG A 108 -5.61 6.45 -11.99
N ARG A 109 -6.79 6.27 -12.59
CA ARG A 109 -7.07 6.53 -14.03
C ARG A 109 -7.32 8.02 -14.33
N SER A 110 -8.11 8.74 -13.52
CA SER A 110 -8.47 10.16 -13.79
C SER A 110 -7.24 11.07 -13.76
N LYS A 111 -6.30 10.87 -12.83
CA LYS A 111 -5.08 11.69 -12.74
C LYS A 111 -4.17 11.58 -13.96
N THR A 112 -4.16 10.44 -14.66
CA THR A 112 -3.36 10.31 -15.90
C THR A 112 -4.06 10.97 -17.09
N GLU A 113 -5.38 10.86 -17.16
CA GLU A 113 -6.21 11.51 -18.19
C GLU A 113 -6.18 13.04 -18.04
N GLU A 114 -6.32 13.55 -16.82
CA GLU A 114 -6.22 14.98 -16.51
C GLU A 114 -4.84 15.54 -16.89
N MET A 115 -3.76 14.84 -16.57
CA MET A 115 -2.41 15.26 -16.95
C MET A 115 -2.17 15.18 -18.46
N SER A 116 -2.83 14.27 -19.17
CA SER A 116 -2.77 14.23 -20.63
C SER A 116 -3.50 15.40 -21.27
N GLN A 117 -4.62 15.84 -20.70
CA GLN A 117 -5.36 17.02 -21.15
C GLN A 117 -4.55 18.32 -20.90
N ARG A 118 -3.89 18.43 -19.74
CA ARG A 118 -2.97 19.55 -19.45
C ARG A 118 -1.80 19.59 -20.42
N LEU A 119 -1.27 18.44 -20.83
CA LEU A 119 -0.22 18.37 -21.85
C LEU A 119 -0.71 18.85 -23.23
N VAL A 120 -1.93 18.48 -23.65
CA VAL A 120 -2.52 18.95 -24.91
C VAL A 120 -2.65 20.47 -24.89
N LYS A 121 -3.17 21.04 -23.79
CA LYS A 121 -3.29 22.49 -23.63
C LYS A 121 -1.92 23.20 -23.67
N ALA A 122 -0.90 22.65 -23.02
CA ALA A 122 0.45 23.21 -23.06
C ALA A 122 1.10 23.12 -24.45
N MET A 123 0.74 22.12 -25.27
CA MET A 123 1.17 22.01 -26.66
C MET A 123 0.48 23.06 -27.57
N GLU A 124 -0.76 23.47 -27.23
CA GLU A 124 -1.48 24.53 -27.94
C GLU A 124 -0.95 25.93 -27.59
N GLU A 125 -0.67 26.18 -26.31
CA GLU A 125 -0.13 27.47 -25.83
C GLU A 125 1.32 27.71 -26.28
N HIS A 126 2.08 26.62 -26.50
CA HIS A 126 3.48 26.70 -26.94
C HIS A 126 3.78 25.73 -28.10
N PRO A 127 3.38 26.07 -29.34
CA PRO A 127 3.49 25.17 -30.50
C PRO A 127 4.94 24.82 -30.92
N TYR A 128 5.93 25.60 -30.47
CA TYR A 128 7.35 25.39 -30.77
C TYR A 128 8.16 24.84 -29.59
N ALA A 129 7.53 24.61 -28.43
CA ALA A 129 8.25 24.16 -27.23
C ALA A 129 8.74 22.71 -27.38
N ASN A 130 9.98 22.48 -26.97
CA ASN A 130 10.54 21.13 -26.93
C ASN A 130 10.00 20.33 -25.71
N GLN A 131 10.23 19.01 -25.70
CA GLN A 131 9.73 18.15 -24.61
C GLN A 131 10.28 18.52 -23.22
N LYS A 132 11.43 19.23 -23.13
CA LYS A 132 12.05 19.67 -21.88
C LYS A 132 11.37 20.95 -21.36
N GLU A 133 11.09 21.89 -22.26
CA GLU A 133 10.35 23.12 -21.94
C GLU A 133 8.91 22.78 -21.50
N LEU A 134 8.25 21.84 -22.18
CA LEU A 134 6.94 21.34 -21.76
C LEU A 134 6.97 20.65 -20.39
N ALA A 135 8.08 19.99 -20.05
CA ALA A 135 8.27 19.34 -18.76
C ALA A 135 8.42 20.37 -17.62
N GLU A 136 9.18 21.44 -17.87
CA GLU A 136 9.37 22.55 -16.94
C GLU A 136 8.08 23.33 -16.70
N VAL A 137 7.31 23.64 -17.77
CA VAL A 137 6.02 24.35 -17.67
C VAL A 137 4.97 23.53 -16.91
N LEU A 138 4.94 22.20 -17.11
CA LEU A 138 3.96 21.31 -16.46
C LEU A 138 4.42 20.77 -15.10
N GLY A 139 5.64 21.09 -14.65
CA GLY A 139 6.19 20.60 -13.39
C GLY A 139 6.35 19.07 -13.34
N ILE A 140 6.57 18.42 -14.49
CA ILE A 140 6.73 16.96 -14.60
C ILE A 140 8.08 16.60 -15.22
N SER A 141 8.47 15.32 -15.17
CA SER A 141 9.71 14.87 -15.78
C SER A 141 9.61 14.77 -17.31
N GLN A 142 10.74 14.98 -17.97
CA GLN A 142 10.87 14.88 -19.44
C GLN A 142 10.45 13.49 -19.98
N ALA A 143 10.81 12.44 -19.26
CA ALA A 143 10.37 11.08 -19.56
C ALA A 143 8.84 10.91 -19.45
N ARG A 144 8.18 11.61 -18.52
CA ARG A 144 6.73 11.57 -18.34
C ARG A 144 6.00 12.25 -19.51
N VAL A 145 6.52 13.38 -20.00
CA VAL A 145 6.00 14.05 -21.21
C VAL A 145 6.08 13.11 -22.42
N SER A 146 7.22 12.43 -22.61
CA SER A 146 7.40 11.46 -23.70
C SER A 146 6.43 10.27 -23.63
N GLN A 147 6.14 9.76 -22.42
CA GLN A 147 5.13 8.71 -22.21
C GLN A 147 3.71 9.18 -22.53
N LEU A 148 3.34 10.39 -22.10
CA LEU A 148 2.01 10.97 -22.36
C LEU A 148 1.81 11.25 -23.86
N LYS A 149 2.82 11.81 -24.52
CA LYS A 149 2.79 12.03 -25.98
C LYS A 149 2.63 10.73 -26.76
N ARG A 150 3.34 9.66 -26.38
CA ARG A 150 3.19 8.32 -26.99
C ARG A 150 1.79 7.73 -26.81
N LYS A 151 1.17 7.93 -25.65
CA LYS A 151 -0.22 7.49 -25.39
C LYS A 151 -1.22 8.24 -26.27
N LEU A 152 -1.05 9.55 -26.47
CA LEU A 152 -1.89 10.35 -27.37
C LEU A 152 -1.73 9.93 -28.83
N SER A 153 -0.51 9.55 -29.26
CA SER A 153 -0.26 9.09 -30.63
C SER A 153 -0.67 7.63 -30.90
N SER A 154 -1.05 6.84 -29.88
CA SER A 154 -1.42 5.42 -30.03
C SER A 154 -2.83 5.11 -29.49
N PRO A 155 -3.92 5.56 -30.12
CA PRO A 155 -5.28 5.34 -29.61
C PRO A 155 -5.86 3.95 -29.93
N GLY A 156 -5.07 2.91 -30.23
CA GLY A 156 -5.62 1.65 -30.76
C GLY A 156 -4.78 0.40 -30.64
N ARG A 157 -4.54 -0.10 -29.42
CA ARG A 157 -4.24 -1.53 -29.21
C ARG A 157 -4.82 -2.02 -27.89
N VAL A 158 -6.14 -2.08 -27.85
CA VAL A 158 -6.92 -2.94 -26.94
C VAL A 158 -7.66 -3.93 -27.85
N THR A 159 -7.77 -5.19 -27.40
CA THR A 159 -8.21 -6.42 -28.09
C THR A 159 -7.09 -7.10 -28.90
N GLN A 160 -6.74 -8.37 -28.68
CA GLN A 160 -7.43 -9.51 -28.05
C GLN A 160 -6.72 -10.00 -26.79
#